data_AF-A0A6I3HQN8-F1
#
_entry.id   AF-A0A6I3HQN8-F1
#
_cell.length_a   1.000
_cell.length_b   1.000
_cell.length_c   1.000
_cell.angle_alpha   90.00
_cell.angle_beta   90.00
_cell.angle_gamma   90.00
#
_symmetry.space_group_name_H-M   'P 1'
#
loop_
_entity.id
_entity.type
_entity.pdbx_description
1 polymer ?
#
loop_
_entity_poly.entity_id
_entity_poly.type
_entity_poly.pdbx_seq_one_letter_code
_entity_poly.pdbx_strand_id
1 'polypeptide(L)'
;MDDRITDSERAMMERAKARHGSLGAMVFSGMLGLEKLLGREPKEEGAVIWEASGEPEDIDADGISIDINDETQVVSHPNSQREPRRIRKRHSSKTPD
;
A
#
# COMPACT_ATOMS: atom_id res chain seq x y z
N MET A 1 -14.33 -6.68 29.73
CA MET A 1 -14.51 -7.17 28.35
C MET A 1 -14.82 -5.96 27.48
N ASP A 2 -13.78 -5.36 26.90
CA ASP A 2 -13.95 -4.28 25.91
C ASP A 2 -14.03 -4.92 24.52
N ASP A 3 -15.24 -5.22 24.09
CA ASP A 3 -15.56 -5.87 22.81
C ASP A 3 -15.68 -4.85 21.66
N ARG A 4 -14.89 -3.76 21.74
CA ARG A 4 -14.99 -2.64 20.81
C ARG A 4 -13.97 -2.84 19.69
N ILE A 5 -14.48 -3.03 18.47
CA ILE A 5 -13.65 -2.95 17.26
C ILE A 5 -13.05 -1.56 17.23
N THR A 6 -11.72 -1.49 17.20
CA THR A 6 -10.98 -0.22 17.21
C THR A 6 -11.07 0.46 15.84
N ASP A 7 -10.89 1.78 15.80
CA ASP A 7 -10.97 2.53 14.54
C ASP A 7 -9.90 2.12 13.52
N SER A 8 -8.74 1.65 14.01
CA SER A 8 -7.68 1.08 13.18
C SER A 8 -8.09 -0.26 12.55
N GLU A 9 -8.74 -1.15 13.30
CA GLU A 9 -9.27 -2.42 12.77
C GLU A 9 -10.34 -2.18 11.69
N ARG A 10 -11.18 -1.15 11.85
CA ARG A 10 -12.16 -0.74 10.83
C ARG A 10 -11.47 -0.25 9.56
N ALA A 11 -10.48 0.61 9.68
CA ALA A 11 -9.70 1.11 8.54
C ALA A 11 -8.98 -0.02 7.79
N MET A 12 -8.43 -1.00 8.51
CA MET A 12 -7.81 -2.18 7.90
C MET A 12 -8.83 -3.07 7.17
N MET A 13 -10.02 -3.29 7.76
CA MET A 13 -11.10 -4.03 7.11
C MET A 13 -11.57 -3.33 5.82
N GLU A 14 -11.74 -2.00 5.84
CA GLU A 14 -12.11 -1.23 4.66
C GLU A 14 -11.05 -1.31 3.55
N ARG A 15 -9.76 -1.28 3.92
CA ARG A 15 -8.65 -1.47 2.99
C ARG A 15 -8.63 -2.87 2.37
N ALA A 16 -8.88 -3.90 3.17
CA ALA A 16 -9.00 -5.28 2.69
C ALA A 16 -10.19 -5.43 1.73
N LYS A 17 -11.32 -4.79 2.05
CA LYS A 17 -12.51 -4.73 1.19
C LYS A 17 -12.26 -3.99 -0.12
N ALA A 18 -11.54 -2.87 -0.09
CA ALA A 18 -11.22 -2.09 -1.29
C ALA A 18 -10.29 -2.86 -2.25
N ARG A 19 -9.36 -3.68 -1.72
CA ARG A 19 -8.39 -4.45 -2.51
C ARG A 19 -8.92 -5.81 -2.99
N HIS A 20 -9.70 -6.50 -2.16
CA HIS A 20 -10.08 -7.90 -2.37
C HIS A 20 -11.59 -8.15 -2.22
N GLY A 21 -12.40 -7.09 -2.19
CA GLY A 21 -13.86 -7.19 -2.07
C GLY A 21 -14.31 -7.79 -0.74
N SER A 22 -15.54 -8.29 -0.71
CA SER A 22 -16.15 -8.90 0.49
C SER A 22 -15.35 -10.11 1.02
N LEU A 23 -14.70 -10.87 0.13
CA LEU A 23 -13.88 -12.01 0.52
C LEU A 23 -12.67 -11.58 1.36
N GLY A 24 -12.01 -10.48 0.99
CA GLY A 24 -10.90 -9.91 1.78
C GLY A 24 -11.33 -9.44 3.16
N ALA A 25 -12.51 -8.83 3.27
CA ALA A 25 -13.07 -8.43 4.56
C ALA A 25 -13.36 -9.63 5.46
N MET A 26 -13.91 -10.73 4.92
CA MET A 26 -14.14 -11.96 5.68
C MET A 26 -12.85 -12.61 6.19
N VAL A 27 -11.82 -12.71 5.34
CA VAL A 27 -10.52 -13.26 5.74
C VAL A 27 -9.89 -12.41 6.84
N PHE A 28 -9.92 -11.08 6.70
CA PHE A 28 -9.43 -10.17 7.73
C PHE A 28 -10.17 -10.35 9.06
N SER A 29 -11.51 -10.43 9.05
CA SER A 29 -12.30 -10.71 10.26
C SER A 29 -11.93 -12.03 10.93
N GLY A 30 -11.67 -13.08 10.14
CA GLY A 30 -11.25 -14.37 10.65
C GLY A 30 -9.89 -14.32 11.33
N MET A 31 -8.92 -13.65 10.70
CA MET A 31 -7.58 -13.47 11.27
C MET A 31 -7.62 -12.63 12.55
N LEU A 32 -8.43 -11.56 12.58
CA LEU A 32 -8.61 -10.71 13.76
C LEU A 32 -9.23 -11.48 14.93
N GLY A 33 -10.24 -12.31 14.66
CA GLY A 33 -10.85 -13.16 15.68
C GLY A 33 -9.89 -14.20 16.26
N LEU A 34 -9.05 -14.81 15.42
CA LEU A 34 -8.02 -15.75 15.85
C LEU A 34 -6.92 -15.05 16.67
N GLU A 35 -6.52 -13.85 16.28
CA GLU A 35 -5.51 -13.06 17.01
C GLU A 35 -6.00 -12.67 18.41
N LYS A 36 -7.27 -12.26 18.55
CA LYS A 36 -7.92 -12.01 19.85
C LYS A 36 -7.99 -13.26 20.71
N LEU A 37 -8.31 -14.42 20.12
CA LEU A 37 -8.39 -15.69 20.85
C LEU A 37 -7.02 -16.18 21.34
N LEU A 38 -5.99 -16.02 20.51
CA LEU A 38 -4.62 -16.43 20.81
C LEU A 38 -3.89 -15.46 21.75
N GLY A 39 -4.51 -14.34 22.13
CA GLY A 39 -3.99 -13.41 23.14
C GLY A 39 -2.67 -12.76 22.76
N ARG A 40 -2.39 -12.57 21.45
CA ARG A 40 -1.20 -11.84 21.04
C ARG A 40 -1.30 -10.41 21.53
N GLU A 41 -0.24 -9.96 22.18
CA GLU A 41 -0.07 -8.57 22.58
C GLU A 41 -0.23 -7.68 21.34
N PRO A 42 -1.10 -6.66 21.37
CA PRO A 42 -1.27 -5.74 20.26
C PRO A 42 0.11 -5.20 19.90
N LYS A 43 0.52 -5.39 18.64
CA LYS A 43 1.73 -4.72 18.17
C LYS A 43 1.43 -3.22 18.27
N GLU A 44 2.05 -2.56 19.23
CA GLU A 44 2.16 -1.11 19.23
C GLU A 44 3.02 -0.74 18.02
N GLU A 45 2.41 -0.74 16.84
CA GLU A 45 2.92 -0.06 15.67
C GLU A 45 2.72 1.43 15.94
N GLY A 46 3.55 1.97 16.84
CA GLY A 46 3.84 3.40 16.82
C GLY A 46 4.23 3.69 15.39
N ALA A 47 3.35 4.39 14.67
CA ALA A 47 3.63 4.78 13.31
C ALA A 47 4.98 5.50 13.37
N VAL A 48 6.03 4.85 12.85
CA VAL A 48 7.30 5.51 12.67
C VAL A 48 7.01 6.53 11.59
N ILE A 49 6.64 7.74 12.02
CA ILE A 49 6.51 8.89 11.15
C ILE A 49 7.94 9.19 10.75
N TRP A 50 8.35 8.59 9.64
CA TRP A 50 9.54 9.04 8.93
C TRP A 50 9.19 10.45 8.46
N GLU A 51 9.78 11.47 9.10
CA GLU A 51 9.83 12.80 8.51
C GLU A 51 10.42 12.64 7.12
N ALA A 52 9.57 12.78 6.11
CA ALA A 52 10.02 12.77 4.73
C ALA A 52 11.02 13.92 4.59
N SER A 53 12.23 13.57 4.18
CA SER A 53 13.32 14.52 3.95
C SER A 53 12.91 15.53 2.87
N GLY A 54 12.47 16.73 3.26
CA GLY A 54 12.38 17.92 2.41
C GLY A 54 11.56 17.81 1.11
N GLU A 55 11.63 18.86 0.30
CA GLU A 55 11.19 18.83 -1.10
C GLU A 55 12.11 17.87 -1.88
N PRO A 56 11.56 16.97 -2.72
CA PRO A 56 12.38 16.04 -3.48
C PRO A 56 13.35 16.81 -4.38
N GLU A 57 14.61 16.35 -4.43
CA GLU A 57 15.61 16.85 -5.37
C GLU A 57 15.18 16.57 -6.81
N ASP A 58 15.51 17.49 -7.72
CA ASP A 58 15.09 17.40 -9.13
C ASP A 58 15.99 16.40 -9.87
N ILE A 59 15.62 15.13 -9.83
CA ILE A 59 16.36 14.05 -10.49
C ILE A 59 16.51 14.24 -12.01
N ASP A 60 15.65 15.06 -12.64
CA ASP A 60 15.76 15.34 -14.08
C ASP A 60 16.92 16.32 -14.36
N ALA A 61 17.26 17.18 -13.39
CA ALA A 61 18.37 18.12 -13.47
C ALA A 61 19.66 17.57 -12.84
N ASP A 62 19.56 16.97 -11.65
CA ASP A 62 20.69 16.60 -10.79
C ASP A 62 21.16 15.16 -11.01
N GLY A 63 20.28 14.29 -11.52
CA GLY A 63 20.55 12.87 -11.74
C GLY A 63 20.70 12.05 -10.45
N ILE A 64 21.14 10.80 -10.59
CA ILE A 64 21.44 9.90 -9.46
C ILE A 64 22.89 9.45 -9.59
N SER A 65 23.74 9.83 -8.63
CA SER A 65 25.16 9.45 -8.59
C SER A 65 25.40 8.43 -7.48
N ILE A 66 26.09 7.34 -7.79
CA ILE A 66 26.46 6.29 -6.83
C ILE A 66 27.93 5.95 -7.07
N ASP A 67 28.75 6.02 -6.03
CA ASP A 67 30.14 5.58 -6.08
C ASP A 67 30.20 4.05 -6.19
N ILE A 68 30.91 3.54 -7.20
CA ILE A 68 31.06 2.10 -7.44
C ILE A 68 32.33 1.61 -6.77
N ASN A 69 32.19 0.69 -5.81
CA ASN A 69 33.29 -0.02 -5.17
C ASN A 69 33.07 -1.55 -5.22
N ASP A 70 34.00 -2.32 -4.66
CA ASP A 70 33.97 -3.80 -4.69
C ASP A 70 32.78 -4.41 -3.92
N GLU A 71 32.14 -3.65 -3.05
CA GLU A 71 30.94 -4.07 -2.29
C GLU A 71 29.63 -3.64 -2.98
N THR A 72 29.70 -2.83 -4.04
CA THR A 72 28.53 -2.26 -4.71
C THR A 72 27.92 -3.26 -5.70
N GLN A 73 26.68 -3.70 -5.44
CA GLN A 73 25.93 -4.57 -6.34
C GLN A 73 24.73 -3.84 -6.95
N VAL A 74 24.74 -3.68 -8.28
CA VAL A 74 23.60 -3.14 -9.04
C VAL A 74 22.80 -4.30 -9.66
N VAL A 75 21.57 -4.48 -9.21
CA VAL A 75 20.65 -5.50 -9.74
C VAL A 75 19.53 -4.80 -10.50
N SER A 76 19.48 -4.96 -11.82
CA SER A 76 18.28 -4.65 -12.58
C SER A 76 17.33 -5.85 -12.52
N HIS A 77 16.03 -5.59 -12.34
CA HIS A 77 15.00 -6.61 -12.50
C HIS A 77 14.41 -6.44 -13.91
N PRO A 78 14.97 -7.09 -14.95
CA PRO A 78 14.61 -6.85 -16.36
C PRO A 78 13.17 -7.23 -16.73
N ASN A 79 12.35 -7.67 -15.77
CA ASN A 79 11.04 -8.23 -16.04
C ASN A 79 9.98 -7.84 -14.99
N SER A 80 9.94 -6.57 -14.56
CA SER A 80 8.67 -6.06 -14.03
C SER A 80 7.72 -5.93 -15.21
N GLN A 81 7.02 -7.02 -15.56
CA GLN A 81 5.92 -6.97 -16.52
C GLN A 81 4.86 -6.03 -15.95
N ARG A 82 4.99 -4.74 -16.24
CA ARG A 82 3.94 -3.77 -16.00
C ARG A 82 2.83 -4.17 -16.96
N GLU A 83 1.78 -4.81 -16.44
CA GLU A 83 0.60 -5.03 -17.26
C GLU A 83 0.18 -3.69 -17.86
N PRO A 84 -0.03 -3.62 -19.20
CA PRO A 84 -0.41 -2.39 -19.83
C PRO A 84 -1.76 -1.95 -19.26
N ARG A 85 -1.78 -0.80 -18.57
CA ARG A 85 -3.03 -0.16 -18.11
C ARG A 85 -3.94 0.04 -19.31
N ARG A 86 -5.02 -0.73 -19.40
CA ARG A 86 -6.06 -0.54 -20.44
C ARG A 86 -6.83 0.74 -20.11
N ILE A 87 -6.49 1.84 -20.80
CA ILE A 87 -7.23 3.09 -20.70
C ILE A 87 -8.45 3.00 -21.63
N ARG A 88 -9.66 2.98 -21.05
CA ARG A 88 -10.91 3.08 -21.83
C ARG A 88 -11.28 4.54 -22.04
N LYS A 89 -11.23 5.05 -23.27
CA LYS A 89 -11.74 6.38 -23.58
C LYS A 89 -13.26 6.41 -23.36
N ARG A 90 -13.74 7.35 -22.55
CA ARG A 90 -15.17 7.62 -22.39
C ARG A 90 -15.60 8.53 -23.55
N HIS A 91 -16.47 8.06 -24.43
CA HIS A 91 -17.16 8.95 -25.36
C HIS A 91 -18.17 9.78 -24.55
N SER A 92 -17.93 11.08 -24.44
CA SER A 92 -18.94 12.02 -23.99
C SER A 92 -20.00 12.12 -25.09
N SER A 93 -21.20 11.61 -24.84
CA SER A 93 -22.35 11.90 -25.69
C SER A 93 -22.65 13.39 -25.59
N LYS A 94 -22.30 14.13 -26.64
CA LYS A 94 -22.77 15.50 -26.83
C LYS A 94 -24.22 15.40 -27.30
N THR A 95 -25.17 15.70 -26.41
CA THR A 95 -26.59 15.86 -26.76
C THR A 95 -26.71 17.07 -27.69
N PRO A 96 -27.25 16.94 -28.91
CA PRO A 96 -27.66 18.10 -29.70
C PRO A 96 -29.06 18.58 -29.26
N ASP A 97 -29.25 19.90 -29.32
CA ASP A 97 -30.51 20.62 -29.06
C ASP A 97 -31.69 20.14 -29.94
#